data_AF-A0A1W1BZI7-F1
#
_entry.id   AF-A0A1W1BZI7-F1
#
_cell.length_a   1.000
_cell.length_b   1.000
_cell.length_c   1.000
_cell.angle_alpha   90.00
_cell.angle_beta   90.00
_cell.angle_gamma   90.00
#
_symmetry.space_group_name_H-M   'P 1'
#
loop_
_entity.id
_entity.type
_entity.pdbx_description
1 polymer ?
#
loop_
_entity_poly.entity_id
_entity_poly.type
_entity_poly.pdbx_seq_one_letter_code
_entity_poly.pdbx_strand_id
1 'polypeptide(L)'
;MIKQILLLCSLLGTKFIYADEDFISHYEYGEMLYQNPRGVSCLQCHGDSGEGTTIVEFRDIHGKQAIKGSDIRKESLQAMIHAVNSYHKIMPRYYLTEEEVKAIYDYLQEKNRVYLSQSKETNTTE
;
A
#
# COMPACT_ATOMS: atom_id res chain seq x y z
N MET A 1 12.49 -29.91 63.44
CA MET A 1 12.93 -29.89 62.02
C MET A 1 11.72 -29.78 61.08
N ILE A 2 10.87 -28.75 61.23
CA ILE A 2 9.68 -28.55 60.37
C ILE A 2 9.48 -27.03 60.17
N LYS A 3 10.40 -26.43 59.40
CA LYS A 3 10.25 -25.10 58.78
C LYS A 3 10.51 -25.29 57.28
N GLN A 4 9.66 -26.05 56.59
CA GLN A 4 9.79 -26.26 55.13
C GLN A 4 8.45 -26.49 54.41
N ILE A 5 7.33 -25.97 54.93
CA ILE A 5 6.04 -26.09 54.25
C ILE A 5 5.43 -24.70 54.16
N LEU A 6 6.07 -23.83 53.39
CA LEU A 6 5.53 -22.52 53.06
C LEU A 6 6.22 -21.98 51.79
N LEU A 7 6.27 -22.76 50.70
CA LEU A 7 6.80 -22.23 49.42
C LEU A 7 6.53 -23.13 48.21
N LEU A 8 5.28 -23.59 48.01
CA LEU A 8 4.90 -24.31 46.79
C LEU A 8 3.54 -23.86 46.19
N CYS A 9 3.00 -22.72 46.62
CA CYS A 9 1.73 -22.17 46.10
C CYS A 9 1.86 -20.89 45.24
N SER A 10 3.06 -20.45 44.83
CA SER A 10 3.24 -19.14 44.17
C SER A 10 3.99 -19.19 42.82
N LEU A 11 3.92 -20.28 42.05
CA LEU A 11 4.60 -20.37 40.74
C LEU A 11 3.71 -20.87 39.61
N LEU A 12 2.41 -20.60 39.68
CA LEU A 12 1.48 -20.74 38.54
C LEU A 12 0.68 -19.45 38.40
N GLY A 13 1.38 -18.33 38.26
CA GLY A 13 0.81 -17.13 37.68
C GLY A 13 0.65 -17.37 36.18
N THR A 14 -0.48 -17.96 35.78
CA THR A 14 -0.92 -17.97 34.38
C THR A 14 -0.99 -16.52 33.91
N LYS A 15 0.05 -16.08 33.21
CA LYS A 15 0.03 -14.82 32.48
C LYS A 15 -1.00 -14.99 31.37
N PHE A 16 -2.20 -14.43 31.58
CA PHE A 16 -3.12 -14.18 30.48
C PHE A 16 -2.39 -13.24 29.52
N ILE A 17 -1.97 -13.76 28.37
CA ILE A 17 -1.57 -12.93 27.24
C ILE A 17 -2.89 -12.38 26.70
N TYR A 18 -3.23 -11.16 27.10
CA TYR A 18 -4.24 -10.38 26.40
C TYR A 18 -3.64 -10.04 25.03
N ALA A 19 -4.08 -10.76 24.00
CA ALA A 19 -3.92 -10.30 22.64
C ALA A 19 -4.98 -9.23 22.42
N ASP A 20 -4.58 -7.95 22.39
CA ASP A 20 -5.38 -6.95 21.71
C ASP A 20 -5.36 -7.34 20.24
N GLU A 21 -6.51 -7.76 19.70
CA GLU A 21 -6.70 -7.84 18.26
C GLU A 21 -6.87 -6.42 17.74
N ASP A 22 -5.76 -5.69 17.67
CA ASP A 22 -5.71 -4.40 16.99
C ASP A 22 -5.92 -4.67 15.50
N PHE A 23 -7.14 -4.38 15.03
CA PHE A 23 -7.44 -4.37 13.61
C PHE A 23 -6.52 -3.37 12.91
N ILE A 24 -6.02 -3.74 11.73
CA ILE A 24 -5.29 -2.82 10.87
C ILE A 24 -6.17 -1.60 10.55
N SER A 25 -5.58 -0.41 10.58
CA SER A 25 -6.25 0.82 10.16
C SER A 25 -6.53 0.81 8.66
N HIS A 26 -7.46 1.66 8.21
CA HIS A 26 -7.73 1.83 6.78
C HIS A 26 -6.49 2.25 5.98
N TYR A 27 -5.62 3.06 6.60
CA TYR A 27 -4.35 3.45 6.00
C TYR A 27 -3.41 2.25 5.84
N GLU A 28 -3.24 1.44 6.89
CA GLU A 28 -2.39 0.23 6.84
C GLU A 28 -2.96 -0.82 5.88
N TYR A 29 -4.28 -0.94 5.79
CA TYR A 29 -4.93 -1.81 4.82
C TYR A 29 -4.66 -1.37 3.37
N GLY A 30 -4.80 -0.07 3.09
CA GLY A 30 -4.45 0.50 1.79
C GLY A 30 -2.96 0.36 1.45
N GLU A 31 -2.08 0.54 2.43
CA GLU A 31 -0.64 0.33 2.29
C GLU A 31 -0.32 -1.14 1.94
N MET A 32 -0.87 -2.08 2.71
CA MET A 32 -0.69 -3.50 2.49
C MET A 32 -1.18 -3.92 1.10
N LEU A 33 -2.34 -3.42 0.68
CA LEU A 33 -2.87 -3.66 -0.65
C LEU A 33 -2.01 -3.02 -1.76
N TYR A 34 -1.43 -1.84 -1.53
CA TYR A 34 -0.51 -1.23 -2.50
C TYR A 34 0.79 -2.03 -2.63
N GLN A 35 1.30 -2.56 -1.52
CA GLN A 35 2.50 -3.39 -1.48
C GLN A 35 2.27 -4.79 -2.06
N ASN A 36 1.11 -5.38 -1.85
CA ASN A 36 0.82 -6.73 -2.31
C ASN A 36 -0.67 -6.93 -2.60
N PRO A 37 -1.20 -6.35 -3.70
CA PRO A 37 -2.61 -6.47 -4.03
C PRO A 37 -2.95 -7.93 -4.31
N ARG A 38 -2.20 -8.58 -5.22
CA ARG A 38 -2.31 -10.01 -5.60
C ARG A 38 -0.99 -10.58 -6.18
N GLY A 39 0.12 -10.45 -5.45
CA GLY A 39 1.40 -11.09 -5.80
C GLY A 39 2.34 -10.30 -6.72
N VAL A 40 1.83 -9.30 -7.45
CA VAL A 40 2.67 -8.28 -8.12
C VAL A 40 2.41 -6.94 -7.42
N SER A 41 3.48 -6.27 -7.03
CA SER A 41 3.36 -5.07 -6.21
C SER A 41 3.11 -3.82 -7.05
N CYS A 42 2.21 -2.93 -6.61
CA CYS A 42 1.96 -1.66 -7.30
C CYS A 42 3.20 -0.78 -7.32
N LEU A 43 4.00 -0.79 -6.24
CA LEU A 43 5.19 0.05 -6.09
C LEU A 43 6.32 -0.30 -7.05
N GLN A 44 6.37 -1.53 -7.59
CA GLN A 44 7.34 -1.92 -8.62
C GLN A 44 7.13 -1.16 -9.94
N CYS A 45 5.93 -0.64 -10.17
CA CYS A 45 5.56 0.09 -11.38
C CYS A 45 5.30 1.58 -11.10
N HIS A 46 4.62 1.87 -9.99
CA HIS A 46 4.14 3.21 -9.66
C HIS A 46 4.99 3.91 -8.60
N GLY A 47 6.11 3.33 -8.15
CA GLY A 47 6.97 3.94 -7.13
C GLY A 47 6.39 3.87 -5.72
N ASP A 48 7.14 4.34 -4.73
CA ASP A 48 6.80 4.12 -3.32
C ASP A 48 5.55 4.90 -2.89
N SER A 49 5.29 6.04 -3.53
CA SER A 49 4.18 6.93 -3.23
C SER A 49 3.29 7.17 -4.45
N GLY A 50 3.39 6.33 -5.49
CA GLY A 50 2.56 6.47 -6.70
C GLY A 50 3.13 7.44 -7.74
N GLU A 51 4.34 7.95 -7.58
CA GLU A 51 4.99 8.91 -8.48
C GLU A 51 5.39 8.37 -9.86
N GLY A 52 5.25 7.07 -10.08
CA GLY A 52 5.73 6.38 -11.27
C GLY A 52 7.22 6.04 -11.19
N THR A 53 7.61 4.90 -11.75
CA THR A 53 9.04 4.54 -11.85
C THR A 53 9.37 3.86 -13.17
N THR A 54 10.67 3.76 -13.47
CA THR A 54 11.14 2.96 -14.61
C THR A 54 11.11 1.49 -14.21
N ILE A 55 10.29 0.70 -14.91
CA ILE A 55 10.12 -0.73 -14.66
C ILE A 55 11.31 -1.50 -15.24
N VAL A 56 11.66 -1.18 -16.49
CA VAL A 56 12.79 -1.81 -17.18
C VAL A 56 13.31 -0.90 -18.28
N GLU A 57 14.63 -0.91 -18.47
CA GLU A 57 15.30 -0.37 -19.65
C GLU A 57 15.80 -1.54 -20.51
N PHE A 58 15.62 -1.44 -21.82
CA PHE A 58 16.08 -2.47 -22.76
C PHE A 58 16.49 -1.83 -24.08
N ARG A 59 17.03 -2.64 -25.00
CA ARG A 59 17.37 -2.21 -26.36
C ARG A 59 16.65 -3.10 -27.37
N ASP A 60 15.99 -2.49 -28.33
CA ASP A 60 15.39 -3.17 -29.48
C ASP A 60 15.99 -2.64 -30.80
N ILE A 61 15.39 -3.00 -31.93
CA ILE A 61 15.81 -2.54 -33.26
C ILE A 61 15.71 -1.01 -33.43
N HIS A 62 14.96 -0.33 -32.57
CA HIS A 62 14.77 1.12 -32.56
C HIS A 62 15.69 1.83 -31.57
N GLY A 63 16.57 1.11 -30.87
CA GLY A 63 17.52 1.66 -29.91
C GLY A 63 17.12 1.46 -28.45
N LYS A 64 17.53 2.39 -27.58
CA LYS A 64 17.25 2.29 -26.13
C LYS A 64 15.77 2.60 -25.88
N GLN A 65 15.09 1.69 -25.19
CA GLN A 65 13.71 1.81 -24.76
C GLN A 65 13.61 1.77 -23.24
N ALA A 66 12.51 2.28 -22.71
CA ALA A 66 12.16 2.14 -21.30
C ALA A 66 10.65 1.94 -21.15
N ILE A 67 10.26 0.97 -20.33
CA ILE A 67 8.88 0.85 -19.84
C ILE A 67 8.82 1.55 -18.49
N LYS A 68 7.85 2.44 -18.33
CA LYS A 68 7.63 3.22 -17.11
C LYS A 68 6.19 3.05 -16.66
N GLY A 69 5.98 2.92 -15.35
CA GLY A 69 4.65 3.13 -14.79
C GLY A 69 4.36 4.62 -14.65
N SER A 70 3.08 4.97 -14.75
CA SER A 70 2.61 6.35 -14.67
C SER A 70 2.63 6.89 -13.23
N ASP A 71 2.73 8.21 -13.10
CA ASP A 71 2.37 8.91 -11.86
C ASP A 71 0.87 8.83 -11.67
N ILE A 72 0.43 8.24 -10.55
CA ILE A 72 -0.97 8.03 -10.20
C ILE A 72 -1.43 8.90 -9.02
N ARG A 73 -0.56 9.78 -8.49
CA ARG A 73 -0.87 10.58 -7.30
C ARG A 73 -2.01 11.58 -7.50
N LYS A 74 -2.23 12.00 -8.75
CA LYS A 74 -3.26 12.99 -9.12
C LYS A 74 -4.47 12.35 -9.81
N GLU A 75 -4.48 11.03 -9.96
CA GLU A 75 -5.57 10.32 -10.62
C GLU A 75 -6.82 10.30 -9.74
N SER A 76 -7.99 10.24 -10.37
CA SER A 76 -9.24 10.10 -9.63
C SER A 76 -9.46 8.65 -9.16
N LEU A 77 -10.26 8.46 -8.10
CA LEU A 77 -10.67 7.12 -7.66
C LEU A 77 -11.30 6.31 -8.79
N GLN A 78 -12.16 6.93 -9.62
CA GLN A 78 -12.80 6.24 -10.74
C GLN A 78 -11.80 5.82 -11.82
N ALA A 79 -10.81 6.68 -12.13
CA ALA A 79 -9.73 6.31 -13.04
C ALA A 79 -8.92 5.12 -12.49
N MET A 80 -8.66 5.10 -11.17
CA MET A 80 -7.95 4.00 -10.52
C MET A 80 -8.76 2.69 -10.54
N ILE A 81 -10.06 2.73 -10.21
CA ILE A 81 -10.97 1.57 -10.29
C ILE A 81 -10.99 1.01 -11.71
N HIS A 82 -11.12 1.89 -12.71
CA HIS A 82 -11.09 1.49 -14.10
C HIS A 82 -9.75 0.87 -14.50
N ALA A 83 -8.63 1.50 -14.12
CA ALA A 83 -7.29 1.03 -14.48
C ALA A 83 -7.00 -0.36 -13.88
N VAL A 84 -7.22 -0.54 -12.58
CA VAL A 84 -6.93 -1.79 -11.84
C VAL A 84 -7.73 -2.98 -12.39
N ASN A 85 -8.95 -2.72 -12.87
CA ASN A 85 -9.87 -3.77 -13.32
C ASN A 85 -9.94 -3.94 -14.85
N SER A 86 -9.26 -3.09 -15.64
CA SER A 86 -9.20 -3.19 -17.10
C SER A 86 -7.93 -3.94 -17.58
N TYR A 87 -7.91 -4.32 -18.86
CA TYR A 87 -6.75 -5.02 -19.43
C TYR A 87 -5.67 -4.01 -19.80
N HIS A 88 -4.44 -4.29 -19.38
CA HIS A 88 -3.23 -3.58 -19.82
C HIS A 88 -2.21 -4.57 -20.33
N LYS A 89 -1.33 -4.12 -21.23
CA LYS A 89 -0.25 -4.96 -21.78
C LYS A 89 0.81 -5.31 -20.74
N ILE A 90 1.04 -4.41 -19.77
CA ILE A 90 2.12 -4.50 -18.78
C ILE A 90 1.55 -4.63 -17.36
N MET A 91 0.58 -3.79 -16.99
CA MET A 91 -0.04 -3.86 -15.66
C MET A 91 -0.99 -5.07 -15.57
N PRO A 92 -0.84 -5.96 -14.57
CA PRO A 92 -1.74 -7.09 -14.42
C PRO A 92 -3.13 -6.65 -13.95
N ARG A 93 -4.13 -7.49 -14.18
CA ARG A 93 -5.46 -7.34 -13.55
C ARG A 93 -5.41 -7.92 -12.15
N TYR A 94 -5.85 -7.14 -11.16
CA TYR A 94 -5.81 -7.54 -9.76
C TYR A 94 -7.15 -8.06 -9.22
N TYR A 95 -8.26 -7.88 -9.94
CA TYR A 95 -9.60 -8.30 -9.52
C TYR A 95 -9.97 -7.79 -8.11
N LEU A 96 -9.58 -6.55 -7.81
CA LEU A 96 -9.90 -5.91 -6.53
C LEU A 96 -11.33 -5.38 -6.54
N THR A 97 -12.00 -5.40 -5.38
CA THR A 97 -13.29 -4.71 -5.24
C THR A 97 -13.09 -3.19 -5.27
N GLU A 98 -14.16 -2.43 -5.50
CA GLU A 98 -14.08 -0.97 -5.49
C GLU A 98 -13.61 -0.42 -4.13
N GLU A 99 -13.98 -1.09 -3.03
CA GLU A 99 -13.56 -0.75 -1.68
C GLU A 99 -12.07 -1.01 -1.44
N GLU A 100 -11.54 -2.11 -1.96
CA GLU A 100 -10.10 -2.40 -1.92
C GLU A 100 -9.31 -1.36 -2.73
N VAL A 101 -9.78 -1.00 -3.92
CA VAL A 101 -9.17 0.07 -4.71
C VAL A 101 -9.27 1.42 -3.99
N LYS A 102 -10.39 1.68 -3.33
CA LYS A 102 -10.56 2.89 -2.52
C LYS A 102 -9.58 2.95 -1.35
N ALA A 103 -9.29 1.83 -0.69
CA ALA A 103 -8.28 1.77 0.36
C ALA A 103 -6.89 2.15 -0.17
N ILE A 104 -6.50 1.62 -1.34
CA ILE A 104 -5.24 2.01 -2.02
C ILE A 104 -5.23 3.50 -2.36
N TYR A 105 -6.33 4.01 -2.94
CA TYR A 105 -6.47 5.41 -3.30
C TYR A 105 -6.33 6.32 -2.07
N ASP A 106 -7.06 6.05 -0.99
CA ASP A 106 -7.03 6.85 0.23
C ASP A 106 -5.62 6.82 0.87
N TYR A 107 -4.96 5.65 0.86
CA TYR A 107 -3.56 5.53 1.28
C TYR A 107 -2.64 6.47 0.49
N LEU A 108 -2.73 6.45 -0.85
CA LEU A 108 -1.91 7.32 -1.71
C LEU A 108 -2.23 8.80 -1.51
N GLN A 109 -3.51 9.15 -1.31
CA GLN A 109 -3.93 10.53 -1.04
C GLN A 109 -3.36 11.05 0.29
N GLU A 110 -3.43 10.26 1.36
CA GLU A 110 -2.88 10.64 2.66
C GLU A 110 -1.35 10.69 2.62
N LYS A 111 -0.71 9.66 2.03
CA LYS A 111 0.75 9.61 1.87
C LYS A 111 1.30 10.80 1.08
N ASN A 112 0.54 11.32 0.12
CA ASN A 112 0.93 12.45 -0.72
C ASN A 112 0.27 13.79 -0.35
N ARG A 113 -0.34 13.92 0.83
CA ARG A 113 -1.12 15.12 1.21
C ARG A 113 -0.40 16.44 0.96
N VAL A 114 0.89 16.51 1.30
CA VAL A 114 1.73 17.72 1.13
C VAL A 114 2.02 18.00 -0.36
N TYR A 115 2.34 16.97 -1.14
CA TYR A 115 2.55 17.11 -2.58
C TYR A 115 1.27 17.60 -3.28
N LEU A 116 0.12 17.05 -2.88
CA LEU A 116 -1.16 17.38 -3.48
C LEU A 116 -1.64 18.79 -3.11
N SER A 117 -1.37 19.28 -1.89
CA SER A 117 -1.72 20.65 -1.51
C SER A 117 -0.96 21.69 -2.34
N GLN A 118 0.35 21.49 -2.54
CA GLN A 118 1.19 22.37 -3.36
C GLN A 118 0.70 22.46 -4.81
N SER A 119 0.28 21.33 -5.39
CA SER A 119 -0.21 21.30 -6.77
C SER A 119 -1.56 21.99 -7.00
N LYS A 120 -2.35 22.20 -5.93
CA LYS A 120 -3.61 22.95 -6.01
C LYS A 120 -3.36 24.45 -6.03
N GLU A 121 -2.41 24.91 -5.22
CA GLU A 121 -2.03 26.33 -5.15
C GLU A 121 -1.45 26.84 -6.47
N THR A 122 -0.65 26.01 -7.17
CA THR A 122 -0.10 26.38 -8.49
C THR A 122 -1.16 26.51 -9.58
N ASN A 123 -2.26 25.75 -9.51
CA ASN A 123 -3.32 25.77 -10.54
C ASN A 123 -4.38 26.86 -10.30
N THR A 124 -4.39 27.50 -9.13
CA THR A 124 -5.30 28.60 -8.79
C THR A 124 -4.69 30.00 -9.01
N THR A 125 -3.44 30.05 -9.49
CA THR A 125 -2.71 31.31 -9.68
C THR A 125 -2.48 31.64 -11.18
N GLU A 126 -3.12 30.88 -12.08
CA GLU A 126 -3.27 31.17 -13.52
C GLU A 126 -4.75 31.38 -13.85
#